data_AF-A0A517ZYI8-F1
#
_entry.id   AF-A0A517ZYI8-F1
#
_cell.length_a   1.000
_cell.length_b   1.000
_cell.length_c   1.000
_cell.angle_alpha   90.00
_cell.angle_beta   90.00
_cell.angle_gamma   90.00
#
_symmetry.space_group_name_H-M   'P 1'
#
loop_
_entity.id
_entity.type
_entity.pdbx_description
1 polymer ?
#
loop_
_entity_poly.entity_id
_entity_poly.type
_entity_poly.pdbx_seq_one_letter_code
_entity_poly.pdbx_strand_id
1 'polypeptide(L)'
;MKSTGTNSRRQFIITCILAVVILVPSLWGFGTKFIEFIALFRSSSDGVFAISPIMNYLLAGLGFFCLLCWGMAQGMFTDVERPKYTMLQTEQRLDEAQQQHTPIANAPDHNLT
;
A
#
# COMPACT_ATOMS: atom_id res chain seq x y z
N MET A 1 -3.37 -22.29 -25.81
CA MET A 1 -3.75 -22.84 -24.49
C MET A 1 -3.54 -21.76 -23.44
N LYS A 2 -4.62 -21.18 -22.91
CA LYS A 2 -4.57 -20.10 -21.92
C LYS A 2 -4.58 -20.75 -20.53
N SER A 3 -3.45 -20.71 -19.82
CA SER A 3 -3.39 -21.21 -18.44
C SER A 3 -4.27 -20.33 -17.56
N THR A 4 -5.34 -20.93 -17.05
CA THR A 4 -6.33 -20.30 -16.18
C THR A 4 -5.71 -20.00 -14.83
N GLY A 5 -5.40 -18.74 -14.55
CA GLY A 5 -4.91 -18.27 -13.26
C GLY A 5 -5.99 -18.27 -12.17
N THR A 6 -6.47 -19.45 -11.75
CA THR A 6 -7.42 -19.62 -10.62
C THR A 6 -6.73 -19.81 -9.27
N ASN A 7 -5.54 -19.21 -9.06
CA ASN A 7 -4.77 -19.35 -7.82
C ASN A 7 -4.76 -18.12 -6.91
N SER A 8 -5.26 -16.95 -7.33
CA SER A 8 -5.15 -15.72 -6.54
C SER A 8 -6.04 -15.70 -5.29
N ARG A 9 -7.33 -16.09 -5.38
CA ARG A 9 -8.25 -16.06 -4.23
C ARG A 9 -7.88 -17.03 -3.12
N ARG A 10 -7.49 -18.27 -3.46
CA ARG A 10 -7.10 -19.27 -2.44
C ARG A 10 -5.80 -18.87 -1.75
N GLN A 11 -4.80 -18.40 -2.48
CA GLN A 11 -3.56 -17.90 -1.89
C GLN A 11 -3.83 -16.70 -0.98
N PHE A 12 -4.66 -15.75 -1.42
CA PHE A 12 -5.05 -14.62 -0.58
C PHE A 12 -5.75 -15.05 0.72
N ILE A 13 -6.73 -15.96 0.63
CA ILE A 13 -7.45 -16.47 1.81
C ILE A 13 -6.49 -17.21 2.76
N ILE A 14 -5.60 -18.06 2.23
CA ILE A 14 -4.62 -18.79 3.05
C ILE A 14 -3.66 -17.80 3.74
N THR A 15 -3.15 -16.80 3.01
CA THR A 15 -2.29 -15.76 3.58
C THR A 15 -3.02 -14.95 4.65
N CYS A 16 -4.29 -14.58 4.43
CA CYS A 16 -5.09 -13.88 5.45
C CYS A 16 -5.32 -14.74 6.69
N ILE A 17 -5.67 -16.03 6.52
CA ILE A 17 -5.87 -16.94 7.65
C ILE A 17 -4.58 -17.08 8.45
N LEU A 18 -3.46 -17.33 7.76
CA LEU A 18 -2.15 -17.48 8.40
C LEU A 18 -1.72 -16.17 9.08
N ALA A 19 -1.96 -15.03 8.45
CA ALA A 19 -1.73 -13.72 9.05
C ALA A 19 -2.56 -13.56 10.33
N VAL A 20 -3.86 -13.84 10.32
CA VAL A 20 -4.71 -13.73 11.53
C VAL A 20 -4.26 -14.71 12.62
N VAL A 21 -3.96 -15.95 12.26
CA VAL A 21 -3.53 -17.00 13.20
C VAL A 21 -2.21 -16.67 13.89
N ILE A 22 -1.30 -15.96 13.22
CA ILE A 22 -0.03 -15.53 13.82
C ILE A 22 -0.19 -14.19 14.54
N LEU A 23 -0.85 -13.23 13.89
CA LEU A 23 -0.93 -11.85 14.35
C LEU A 23 -1.73 -11.72 15.65
N VAL A 24 -2.87 -12.41 15.76
CA VAL A 24 -3.75 -12.33 16.94
C VAL A 24 -3.04 -12.81 18.22
N PRO A 25 -2.46 -14.02 18.29
CA PRO A 25 -1.75 -14.46 19.49
C PRO A 25 -0.48 -13.64 19.74
N SER A 26 0.21 -13.17 18.70
CA SER A 26 1.36 -12.27 18.88
C SER A 26 0.96 -10.94 19.51
N LEU A 27 -0.12 -10.29 19.04
CA LEU A 27 -0.62 -9.05 19.64
C LEU A 27 -1.08 -9.27 21.09
N TRP A 28 -1.74 -10.39 21.35
CA TRP A 28 -2.19 -10.74 22.69
C TRP A 28 -1.02 -10.95 23.66
N GLY A 29 -0.06 -11.79 23.28
CA GLY A 29 1.13 -12.07 24.09
C GLY A 29 1.99 -10.82 24.30
N PHE A 30 2.17 -10.02 23.25
CA PHE A 30 2.87 -8.75 23.34
C PHE A 30 2.14 -7.76 24.25
N GLY A 31 0.83 -7.59 24.06
CA GLY A 31 0.00 -6.67 24.83
C GLY A 31 0.02 -6.96 26.33
N THR A 32 -0.11 -8.23 26.72
CA THR A 32 -0.04 -8.61 28.15
C THR A 32 1.31 -8.28 28.78
N LYS A 33 2.42 -8.62 28.11
CA LYS A 33 3.78 -8.29 28.58
C LYS A 33 4.05 -6.79 28.58
N PHE A 34 3.49 -6.07 27.62
CA PHE A 34 3.61 -4.63 27.52
C PHE A 34 2.90 -3.92 28.68
N ILE A 35 1.69 -4.35 29.06
CA ILE A 35 0.98 -3.82 30.23
C ILE A 35 1.75 -4.13 31.52
N GLU A 36 2.26 -5.35 31.67
CA GLU A 36 3.10 -5.74 32.82
C GLU A 36 4.35 -4.86 32.92
N PHE A 37 5.02 -4.61 31.79
CA PHE A 37 6.17 -3.72 31.69
C PHE A 37 5.81 -2.29 32.11
N ILE A 38 4.71 -1.72 31.61
CA ILE A 38 4.26 -0.38 32.00
C ILE A 38 3.96 -0.32 33.50
N ALA A 39 3.28 -1.33 34.05
CA ALA A 39 2.92 -1.39 35.46
C ALA A 39 4.17 -1.43 36.35
N LEU A 40 5.18 -2.21 35.97
CA LEU A 40 6.46 -2.30 36.68
C LEU A 40 7.19 -0.94 36.71
N PHE A 41 7.30 -0.29 35.56
CA PHE A 41 8.02 0.98 35.43
C PHE A 41 7.28 2.17 36.04
N ARG A 42 5.94 2.14 36.10
CA ARG A 42 5.16 3.15 36.84
C ARG A 42 5.40 3.12 38.35
N SER A 43 5.87 1.99 38.91
CA SER A 43 6.18 1.89 40.34
C SER A 43 7.54 2.51 40.71
N SER A 44 8.43 2.71 39.73
CA SER A 44 9.74 3.32 39.92
C SER A 44 9.68 4.83 39.61
N SER A 45 9.98 5.68 40.59
CA SER A 45 9.89 7.16 40.46
C SER A 45 10.75 7.76 39.34
N ASP A 46 11.91 7.16 39.04
CA ASP A 46 12.77 7.56 37.91
C ASP A 46 12.43 6.86 36.59
N GLY A 47 11.62 5.79 36.62
CA GLY A 47 11.33 4.96 35.45
C GLY A 47 10.48 5.66 34.40
N VAL A 48 9.65 6.62 34.81
CA VAL A 48 8.69 7.30 33.93
C VAL A 48 9.39 8.19 32.89
N PHE A 49 10.51 8.83 33.25
CA PHE A 49 11.24 9.71 32.33
C PHE A 49 11.97 8.93 31.24
N ALA A 50 12.50 7.75 31.55
CA ALA A 50 13.17 6.88 30.58
C ALA A 50 12.17 6.14 29.66
N ILE A 51 11.00 5.78 30.19
CA ILE A 51 10.02 4.97 29.46
C ILE A 51 9.20 5.79 28.46
N SER A 52 8.93 7.06 28.77
CA SER A 52 8.07 7.93 27.95
C SER A 52 8.46 7.98 26.46
N PRO A 53 9.73 8.21 26.07
CA PRO A 53 10.13 8.18 24.66
C PRO A 53 10.03 6.77 24.05
N ILE A 54 10.36 5.73 24.81
CA ILE A 54 10.27 4.33 24.34
C ILE A 54 8.82 3.99 24.00
N MET A 55 7.89 4.36 24.89
CA MET A 55 6.45 4.18 24.70
C MET A 55 5.94 4.96 23.49
N ASN A 56 6.36 6.21 23.33
CA ASN A 56 5.96 7.04 22.21
C ASN A 56 6.36 6.42 20.87
N TYR A 57 7.61 5.97 20.73
CA TYR A 57 8.07 5.34 19.49
C TYR A 57 7.43 3.97 19.26
N LEU A 58 7.15 3.22 20.31
CA LEU A 58 6.49 1.92 20.20
C LEU A 58 5.04 2.08 19.73
N LEU A 59 4.29 3.03 20.32
CA LEU A 59 2.92 3.34 19.88
C LEU A 59 2.89 3.91 18.47
N ALA A 60 3.83 4.79 18.11
CA ALA A 60 3.94 5.32 16.76
C ALA A 60 4.22 4.20 15.73
N GLY A 61 5.16 3.30 16.05
CA GLY A 61 5.48 2.14 15.21
C GLY A 61 4.31 1.17 15.09
N LEU A 62 3.59 0.91 16.18
CA LEU A 62 2.39 0.08 16.18
C LEU A 62 1.27 0.71 15.35
N GLY A 63 1.06 2.02 15.48
CA GLY A 63 0.08 2.76 14.67
C GLY A 63 0.42 2.68 13.18
N PHE A 64 1.69 2.89 12.82
CA PHE A 64 2.16 2.74 11.44
C PHE A 64 1.98 1.31 10.93
N PHE A 65 2.28 0.30 11.75
CA PHE A 65 2.05 -1.10 11.42
C PHE A 65 0.56 -1.41 11.17
N CYS A 66 -0.34 -0.90 12.02
CA CYS A 66 -1.78 -1.03 11.81
C CYS A 66 -2.25 -0.40 10.50
N LEU A 67 -1.74 0.79 10.15
CA LEU A 67 -2.03 1.46 8.87
C LEU A 67 -1.48 0.65 7.69
N LEU A 68 -0.32 0.03 7.84
CA LEU A 68 0.28 -0.84 6.82
C LEU A 68 -0.56 -2.10 6.63
N CYS A 69 -0.99 -2.79 7.70
CA CYS A 69 -1.90 -3.93 7.61
C CYS A 69 -3.23 -3.54 6.95
N TRP A 70 -3.77 -2.36 7.27
CA TRP A 70 -4.96 -1.83 6.63
C TRP A 70 -4.75 -1.57 5.14
N GLY A 71 -3.65 -0.92 4.74
CA GLY A 71 -3.32 -0.67 3.34
C GLY A 71 -3.09 -1.95 2.53
N MET A 72 -2.49 -2.97 3.16
CA MET A 72 -2.37 -4.30 2.58
C MET A 72 -3.75 -4.96 2.40
N ALA A 73 -4.64 -4.86 3.38
CA ALA A 73 -6.00 -5.41 3.30
C ALA A 73 -6.85 -4.70 2.23
N GLN A 74 -6.64 -3.39 2.01
CA GLN A 74 -7.29 -2.61 0.95
C GLN A 74 -6.71 -2.87 -0.44
N GLY A 75 -5.66 -3.71 -0.56
CA GLY A 75 -5.09 -4.07 -1.86
C GLY A 75 -4.34 -2.95 -2.56
N MET A 76 -3.86 -1.94 -1.82
CA MET A 76 -3.13 -0.79 -2.39
C MET A 76 -1.84 -1.21 -3.12
N PHE A 77 -1.30 -2.38 -2.79
CA PHE A 77 -0.11 -2.97 -3.43
C PHE A 77 -0.44 -4.06 -4.46
N THR A 78 -1.72 -4.40 -4.65
CA THR A 78 -2.12 -5.49 -5.56
C THR A 78 -2.04 -5.07 -7.03
N ASP A 79 -2.17 -3.77 -7.32
CA ASP A 79 -2.09 -3.26 -8.70
C ASP A 79 -1.39 -1.89 -8.75
N VAL A 80 -0.07 -1.91 -8.51
CA VAL A 80 0.77 -0.71 -8.55
C VAL A 80 0.98 -0.18 -9.97
N GLU A 81 0.71 -1.00 -10.99
CA GLU A 81 0.97 -0.67 -12.40
C GLU A 81 -0.25 -0.08 -13.11
N ARG A 82 -1.47 -0.32 -12.62
CA ARG A 82 -2.72 0.25 -13.16
C ARG A 82 -2.68 1.76 -13.42
N PRO A 83 -2.17 2.61 -12.52
CA PRO A 83 -2.13 4.05 -12.73
C PRO A 83 -1.31 4.41 -13.97
N LYS A 84 -0.20 3.70 -14.21
CA LYS A 84 0.68 3.91 -15.36
C LYS A 84 0.00 3.54 -16.68
N TYR A 85 -0.66 2.38 -16.72
CA TYR A 85 -1.42 1.97 -17.90
C TYR A 85 -2.60 2.89 -18.18
N THR A 86 -3.24 3.43 -17.14
CA THR A 86 -4.35 4.38 -17.27
C THR A 86 -3.90 5.70 -17.89
N MET A 87 -2.72 6.20 -17.52
CA MET A 87 -2.13 7.38 -18.12
C MET A 87 -1.83 7.16 -19.61
N LEU A 88 -1.11 6.08 -19.95
CA LEU A 88 -0.74 5.77 -21.34
C LEU A 88 -1.96 5.61 -22.26
N GLN A 89 -3.02 4.95 -21.77
CA GLN A 89 -4.27 4.81 -22.52
C GLN A 89 -5.00 6.16 -22.70
N THR A 90 -4.84 7.07 -21.74
CA THR A 90 -5.42 8.42 -21.83
C THR A 90 -4.67 9.23 -22.88
N GLU A 91 -3.33 9.26 -22.84
CA GLU A 91 -2.52 9.94 -23.85
C GLU A 91 -2.80 9.43 -25.26
N GLN A 92 -2.87 8.10 -25.44
CA GLN A 92 -3.19 7.51 -26.75
C GLN A 92 -4.56 7.97 -27.28
N ARG A 93 -5.59 8.06 -26.43
CA ARG A 93 -6.91 8.57 -26.82
C ARG A 93 -6.89 10.06 -27.19
N LEU A 94 -6.07 10.86 -26.50
CA LEU A 94 -5.91 12.28 -26.82
C LEU A 94 -5.20 12.47 -28.17
N ASP A 95 -4.17 11.67 -28.46
CA ASP A 95 -3.46 11.72 -29.74
C ASP A 95 -4.37 11.35 -30.92
N GLU A 96 -5.19 10.28 -30.77
CA GLU A 96 -6.17 9.87 -31.77
C GLU A 96 -7.23 10.97 -32.03
N ALA A 97 -7.71 11.63 -30.97
CA ALA A 97 -8.65 12.74 -31.09
C ALA A 97 -8.02 13.99 -31.73
N GLN A 98 -6.74 14.26 -31.47
CA GLN A 98 -6.01 15.40 -32.04
C GLN A 98 -5.69 15.21 -33.53
N GLN A 99 -5.37 13.97 -33.95
CA GLN A 99 -5.21 13.62 -35.36
C GLN A 99 -6.52 13.78 -36.14
N GLN A 100 -7.67 13.46 -35.55
CA GLN A 100 -8.98 13.68 -36.17
C GLN A 100 -9.36 15.17 -36.27
N HIS A 101 -8.89 16.01 -35.34
CA HIS A 101 -9.18 17.45 -35.34
C HIS A 101 -8.24 18.27 -36.24
N THR A 102 -7.25 17.65 -36.86
CA THR A 102 -6.40 18.31 -37.87
C THR A 102 -6.97 18.00 -39.26
N PRO A 103 -7.87 18.83 -39.84
CA PRO A 103 -8.14 18.71 -41.27
C PRO A 103 -6.81 18.98 -41.98
N ILE A 104 -6.41 18.04 -42.84
CA ILE A 104 -5.31 18.18 -43.77
C ILE A 104 -5.65 19.39 -44.65
N ALA A 105 -5.20 20.58 -44.27
CA ALA A 105 -5.04 21.69 -45.17
C ALA A 105 -3.90 21.29 -46.12
N ASN A 106 -4.32 20.64 -47.19
CA ASN A 106 -3.69 20.46 -48.49
C ASN A 106 -2.42 21.31 -48.73
N ALA A 107 -1.33 20.57 -48.96
CA ALA A 107 -0.10 20.76 -49.78
C ALA A 107 -0.04 21.93 -50.80
N PRO A 108 1.06 22.09 -51.59
CA PRO A 108 2.51 22.08 -51.35
C PRO A 108 3.21 23.26 -52.09
N ASP A 109 3.73 24.25 -51.38
CA ASP A 109 4.50 25.33 -52.03
C ASP A 109 5.80 25.43 -51.20
N HIS A 110 7.04 25.48 -51.68
CA HIS A 110 7.58 26.11 -52.87
C HIS A 110 8.97 25.51 -53.12
N ASN A 111 9.11 24.72 -54.19
CA ASN A 111 10.38 24.59 -54.90
C ASN A 111 10.34 25.62 -56.03
N LEU A 112 10.85 26.82 -55.78
CA LEU A 112 11.33 27.73 -56.83
C LEU A 112 12.51 28.53 -56.28
N THR A 113 13.66 28.29 -56.92
CA THR A 113 14.93 29.04 -56.96
C THR A 113 15.82 29.06 -55.72
#